data_AF-C1FR45-F1
#
_entry.id   AF-C1FR45-F1
#
_cell.length_a   1.000
_cell.length_b   1.000
_cell.length_c   1.000
_cell.angle_alpha   90.00
_cell.angle_beta   90.00
_cell.angle_gamma   90.00
#
_symmetry.space_group_name_H-M   'P 1'
#
loop_
_entity.id
_entity.type
_entity.pdbx_description
1 polymer ?
#
loop_
_entity_poly.entity_id
_entity_poly.type
_entity_poly.pdbx_seq_one_letter_code
_entity_poly.pdbx_strand_id
1 'polypeptide(L)' 'MINVLSGPAIPVGNGRHVHFVSGVTSFNDGHRHEFIFATLIEAPIFEEC' A
#
# COMPACT_ATOMS: atom_id res chain seq x y z
N MET A 1 12.79 11.24 3.29
CA MET A 1 11.56 11.07 2.49
C MET A 1 11.54 9.63 2.00
N ILE A 2 10.44 8.92 2.22
CA ILE A 2 10.22 7.57 1.67
C ILE A 2 9.45 7.72 0.36
N ASN A 3 9.83 6.96 -0.68
CA ASN A 3 9.08 6.93 -1.93
C ASN A 3 8.13 5.74 -1.88
N VAL A 4 6.83 6.01 -1.98
CA VAL A 4 5.76 5.02 -1.85
C VAL A 4 4.80 5.18 -3.01
N LEU A 5 4.46 4.08 -3.67
CA LEU A 5 3.45 4.01 -4.71
C LEU A 5 2.35 3.03 -4.29
N SER A 6 1.10 3.50 -4.30
CA SER A 6 -0.07 2.64 -4.15
C SER A 6 -0.60 2.24 -5.53
N GLY A 7 -0.88 0.95 -5.70
CA GLY A 7 -1.57 0.41 -6.86
C GLY A 7 -3.07 0.68 -6.84
N PRO A 8 -3.80 0.26 -7.89
CA PRO A 8 -5.25 0.40 -7.94
C PRO A 8 -5.95 -0.43 -6.85
N ALA A 9 -7.21 -0.10 -6.57
CA ALA A 9 -8.07 -0.91 -5.73
C ALA A 9 -8.31 -2.29 -6.37
N ILE A 10 -8.09 -3.35 -5.60
CA ILE A 10 -8.31 -4.74 -6.01
C ILE A 10 -9.49 -5.30 -5.21
N PRO A 11 -10.64 -5.58 -5.86
CA PRO A 11 -11.81 -6.13 -5.17
C PRO A 11 -11.52 -7.50 -4.55
N VAL A 12 -11.92 -7.71 -3.30
CA VAL A 12 -11.79 -8.98 -2.57
C VAL A 12 -13.15 -9.55 -2.11
N GLY A 13 -14.24 -9.00 -2.65
CA GLY A 13 -15.61 -9.46 -2.39
C GLY A 13 -16.28 -8.80 -1.17
N ASN A 14 -17.61 -8.91 -1.11
CA ASN A 14 -18.46 -8.28 -0.09
C ASN A 14 -18.24 -6.76 0.04
N GLY A 15 -18.05 -6.07 -1.09
CA GLY A 15 -17.81 -4.62 -1.13
C GLY A 15 -16.44 -4.16 -0.61
N ARG A 16 -15.50 -5.09 -0.36
CA ARG A 16 -14.17 -4.78 0.15
C ARG A 16 -13.13 -4.78 -0.97
N HIS A 17 -12.06 -4.02 -0.80
CA HIS A 17 -10.89 -4.02 -1.66
C HIS A 17 -9.59 -3.85 -0.87
N VAL A 18 -8.45 -4.10 -1.51
CA VAL A 18 -7.11 -3.83 -0.98
C VAL A 18 -6.27 -3.06 -2.00
N HIS A 19 -5.18 -2.45 -1.55
CA HIS A 19 -4.14 -1.90 -2.42
C HIS A 19 -2.81 -2.61 -2.17
N PHE A 20 -2.08 -2.90 -3.23
CA PHE A 20 -0.65 -3.21 -3.10
C PHE A 20 0.14 -1.91 -3.05
N VAL A 21 1.01 -1.82 -2.06
CA VAL A 21 1.92 -0.69 -1.89
C VAL A 21 3.34 -1.21 -2.07
N SER A 22 4.10 -0.54 -2.92
CA SER A 22 5.54 -0.75 -3.03
C SER A 22 6.28 0.53 -2.69
N GLY A 23 7.50 0.38 -2.19
CA GLY A 23 8.31 1.53 -1.84
C GLY A 23 9.73 1.19 -1.48
N VAL A 24 10.50 2.25 -1.29
CA VAL A 24 11.91 2.18 -0.89
C VAL A 24 12.11 3.09 0.32
N THR A 25 12.79 2.59 1.34
CA THR A 25 13.14 3.37 2.53
C THR A 25 14.15 4.49 2.19
N SER A 26 14.34 5.43 3.12
CA SER A 26 15.47 6.36 3.04
C SER A 26 16.81 5.61 3.11
N PHE A 27 17.88 6.23 2.59
CA PHE A 27 19.24 5.70 2.72
C PHE A 27 19.77 5.95 4.12
N ASN A 28 19.82 4.91 4.95
CA ASN A 28 20.41 4.96 6.28
C ASN A 28 21.38 3.78 6.42
N ASP A 29 22.45 3.96 7.19
CA ASP A 29 23.45 2.92 7.47
C ASP A 29 23.98 2.19 6.22
N GLY A 30 24.21 2.95 5.15
CA GLY A 30 24.83 2.44 3.92
C GLY A 30 23.89 1.69 2.97
N HIS A 31 22.59 1.59 3.25
CA HIS A 31 21.66 0.83 2.42
C HIS A 31 20.22 1.38 2.42
N ARG A 32 19.36 0.74 1.61
CA ARG A 32 17.91 0.94 1.55
C ARG A 32 17.22 -0.41 1.49
N HIS A 33 15.95 -0.45 1.87
CA HIS A 33 15.11 -1.63 1.71
C HIS A 33 13.98 -1.34 0.72
N GLU A 34 13.79 -2.26 -0.21
CA GLU A 34 12.56 -2.38 -0.98
C GLU A 34 11.53 -3.14 -0.15
N PHE A 35 10.28 -2.71 -0.20
CA PHE A 35 9.19 -3.41 0.47
C PHE A 35 7.95 -3.45 -0.41
N ILE A 36 7.14 -4.48 -0.19
CA ILE A 36 5.80 -4.63 -0.75
C ILE A 36 4.89 -5.08 0.39
N PHE A 37 3.73 -4.43 0.54
CA PHE A 37 2.68 -4.88 1.44
C PHE A 37 1.29 -4.65 0.84
N ALA A 38 0.30 -5.37 1.36
CA ALA A 38 -1.11 -5.10 1.10
C ALA A 38 -1.69 -4.29 2.25
N THR A 39 -2.56 -3.34 1.96
CA THR A 39 -3.33 -2.62 2.99
C THR A 39 -4.19 -3.62 3.78
N LEU A 40 -4.35 -3.38 5.09
CA LEU A 40 -5.13 -4.27 5.97
C LEU A 40 -6.61 -4.34 5.54
N ILE A 41 -7.23 -5.49 5.81
CA ILE A 41 -8.68 -5.69 5.67
C ILE A 41 -9.31 -5.56 7.06
N GLU A 42 -9.45 -4.32 7.53
CA GLU A 42 -10.59 -3.99 8.38
C GLU A 42 -11.07 -2.57 8.03
N ALA A 43 -12.24 -2.50 7.38
CA ALA A 43 -12.93 -1.33 6.79
C ALA A 43 -12.24 -0.57 5.60
N PRO A 44 -12.14 -1.16 4.39
CA PRO A 44 -11.68 -0.49 3.16
C PRO A 44 -12.80 0.24 2.38
N ILE A 45 -13.90 0.62 3.05
CA ILE A 45 -15.13 1.18 2.48
C ILE A 45 -15.19 2.67 2.90
N PHE A 46 -15.25 3.66 2.02
CA PHE A 46 -16.40 4.17 1.26
C PHE A 46 -15.91 5.03 0.07
N GLU A 47 -16.55 4.96 -1.11
CA GLU A 47 -16.61 6.09 -2.07
C GLU A 47 -17.54 7.16 -1.43
N GLU A 48 -17.31 8.48 -1.44
CA GLU A 48 -16.93 9.38 -2.53
C GLU A 48 -16.21 10.66 -2.00
N CYS A 49 -15.24 11.17 -2.78
CA CYS A 49 -14.96 12.60 -3.00
C CYS A 49 -14.34 12.76 -4.39
#